data_AF-A5DHY3-F1
#
_entry.id   AF-A5DHY3-F1
#
_cell.length_a   1.000
_cell.length_b   1.000
_cell.length_c   1.000
_cell.angle_alpha   90.00
_cell.angle_beta   90.00
_cell.angle_gamma   90.00
#
_symmetry.space_group_name_H-M   'P 1'
#
loop_
_entity.id
_entity.type
_entity.pdbx_description
1 polymer ?
#
loop_
_entity_poly.entity_id
_entity_poly.type
_entity_poly.pdbx_seq_one_letter_code
_entity_poly.pdbx_strand_id
1 'polypeptide(L)'
;MVVSRVTRLRSVRIESRRNASFFKKLLFLDDSDSKDANTKFYKWDESPYDDIRTRAAFIRTKALCPVTKKPVNFVCPYSGIPTHHSKEAWEQDEEYHSKKKYELLKKVNLYEHDLRSGRQFDEFVFPGEQEHDFTINMSTWDTFFYTRDFNPMNTEFNLAAASKVLTYPITMASVMTHFSPYNLQPHGPITLEGLRSLSALRYTLYPPYKQTRDTSAVSFKERPLRIFILGAKMEAMLPGYVWKQFGYLFPDSKFEIHFIGPECYFNPDTRSFTPTSEPYGRPHVKRYDEQLTLHYHTKYFHEVYDMGDLFPFDPYLDIFFLFHPGFQTANKIHWDQSLKGLLESKCAVFVTGYHEEDTRRELSYLQNHPLADEIDILMNQSKNIFGSTKLDLVDSNPTETFQANNEMFAFRGKRYHAIKK
;
A
#
# COMPACT_ATOMS: atom_id res chain seq x y z
N MET A 1 -29.14 -40.52 -41.81
CA MET A 1 -29.45 -39.07 -41.68
C MET A 1 -30.10 -38.84 -40.33
N VAL A 2 -29.33 -38.44 -39.32
CA VAL A 2 -29.84 -37.94 -38.04
C VAL A 2 -29.06 -36.67 -37.77
N VAL A 3 -29.71 -35.53 -37.99
CA VAL A 3 -29.11 -34.19 -37.86
C VAL A 3 -29.18 -33.78 -36.39
N SER A 4 -28.02 -33.62 -35.77
CA SER A 4 -27.82 -33.08 -34.43
C SER A 4 -28.20 -31.59 -34.39
N ARG A 5 -29.20 -31.24 -33.59
CA ARG A 5 -29.48 -29.84 -33.24
C ARG A 5 -28.55 -29.40 -32.12
N VAL A 6 -27.49 -28.70 -32.49
CA VAL A 6 -26.65 -27.91 -31.59
C VAL A 6 -27.48 -26.72 -31.09
N THR A 7 -27.86 -26.75 -29.82
CA THR A 7 -28.45 -25.60 -29.10
C THR A 7 -27.37 -24.54 -28.90
N ARG A 8 -27.45 -23.44 -29.65
CA ARG A 8 -26.66 -22.22 -29.43
C ARG A 8 -27.00 -21.64 -28.06
N LEU A 9 -26.05 -21.69 -27.13
CA LEU A 9 -26.06 -20.84 -25.93
C LEU A 9 -26.00 -19.38 -26.38
N ARG A 10 -27.10 -18.63 -26.15
CA ARG A 10 -27.13 -17.18 -26.34
C ARG A 10 -26.19 -16.57 -25.31
N SER A 11 -25.13 -15.93 -25.77
CA SER A 11 -24.34 -14.99 -24.97
C SER A 11 -25.24 -13.82 -24.57
N VAL A 12 -25.57 -13.75 -23.29
CA VAL A 12 -26.19 -12.57 -22.71
C VAL A 12 -25.12 -11.49 -22.69
N ARG A 13 -25.15 -10.57 -23.65
CA ARG A 13 -24.43 -9.30 -23.54
C ARG A 13 -25.04 -8.55 -22.35
N ILE A 14 -24.24 -8.39 -21.30
CA ILE A 14 -24.57 -7.54 -20.16
C ILE A 14 -24.41 -6.10 -20.65
N GLU A 15 -25.51 -5.50 -21.10
CA GLU A 15 -25.55 -4.07 -21.40
C GLU A 15 -25.34 -3.25 -20.11
N SER A 16 -24.58 -2.17 -20.28
CA SER A 16 -24.00 -1.29 -19.26
C SER A 16 -24.94 -0.95 -18.08
N ARG A 17 -24.59 -1.44 -16.88
CA ARG A 17 -25.26 -1.22 -15.59
C ARG A 17 -25.05 0.20 -15.00
N ARG A 18 -24.59 1.19 -15.77
CA ARG A 18 -24.23 2.52 -15.21
C ARG A 18 -25.40 3.50 -15.04
N ASN A 19 -26.46 3.42 -15.85
CA ASN A 19 -27.65 4.28 -15.64
C ASN A 19 -28.36 3.99 -14.30
N ALA A 20 -28.33 2.73 -13.85
CA ALA A 20 -28.77 2.35 -12.52
C ALA A 20 -27.80 2.82 -11.42
N SER A 21 -26.49 2.92 -11.72
CA SER A 21 -25.46 3.41 -10.79
C SER A 21 -25.64 4.89 -10.45
N PHE A 22 -26.02 5.75 -11.40
CA PHE A 22 -26.25 7.17 -11.12
C PHE A 22 -27.44 7.41 -10.18
N PHE A 23 -28.60 6.79 -10.46
CA PHE A 23 -29.77 6.87 -9.58
C PHE A 23 -29.52 6.23 -8.21
N LYS A 24 -28.79 5.11 -8.18
CA LYS A 24 -28.35 4.47 -6.94
C LYS A 24 -27.45 5.42 -6.13
N LYS A 25 -26.45 6.05 -6.76
CA LYS A 25 -25.54 7.02 -6.12
C LYS A 25 -26.30 8.25 -5.58
N LEU A 26 -27.32 8.73 -6.29
CA LEU A 26 -28.18 9.82 -5.84
C LEU A 26 -29.01 9.42 -4.60
N LEU A 27 -29.53 8.20 -4.57
CA LEU A 27 -30.27 7.64 -3.42
C LEU A 27 -29.37 7.38 -2.19
N PHE A 28 -28.10 7.03 -2.38
CA PHE A 28 -27.15 6.82 -1.29
C PHE A 28 -26.56 8.11 -0.71
N LEU A 29 -26.77 9.26 -1.35
CA LEU A 29 -26.35 10.57 -0.82
C LEU A 29 -27.25 11.06 0.34
N ASP A 30 -28.52 10.67 0.38
CA ASP A 30 -29.48 11.11 1.41
C ASP A 30 -29.43 10.27 2.71
N ASP A 31 -28.84 9.07 2.68
CA ASP A 31 -28.86 8.13 3.82
C ASP A 31 -27.70 8.33 4.82
N SER A 32 -26.72 9.21 4.52
CA SER A 32 -25.50 9.37 5.33
C SER A 32 -25.75 10.03 6.69
N ASP A 33 -26.73 10.93 6.80
CA ASP A 33 -27.03 11.64 8.05
C ASP A 33 -27.64 10.73 9.13
N SER A 34 -28.12 9.54 8.77
CA SER A 34 -28.82 8.64 9.70
C SER A 34 -27.94 7.61 10.40
N LYS A 35 -26.73 7.31 9.89
CA LYS A 35 -25.87 6.21 10.39
C LYS A 35 -24.67 6.67 11.24
N ASP A 36 -24.21 7.91 11.10
CA ASP A 36 -23.10 8.44 11.92
C ASP A 36 -23.50 8.66 13.40
N ALA A 37 -24.80 8.69 13.69
CA ALA A 37 -25.32 8.97 15.04
C ALA A 37 -25.19 7.80 16.05
N ASN A 38 -24.78 6.60 15.64
CA ASN A 38 -24.88 5.39 16.48
C ASN A 38 -23.56 4.68 16.82
N THR A 39 -22.39 5.24 16.52
CA THR A 39 -21.12 4.62 16.93
C THR A 39 -20.87 4.89 18.42
N LYS A 40 -21.28 3.92 19.25
CA LYS A 40 -21.10 3.98 20.70
C LYS A 40 -19.61 4.08 21.06
N PHE A 41 -19.27 5.12 21.80
CA PHE A 41 -17.91 5.33 22.31
C PHE A 41 -17.68 4.42 23.52
N TYR A 42 -16.72 3.50 23.41
CA TYR A 42 -16.26 2.67 24.51
C TYR A 42 -14.81 2.99 24.84
N LYS A 43 -14.47 2.96 26.13
CA LYS A 43 -13.07 2.90 26.55
C LYS A 43 -12.52 1.52 26.21
N TRP A 44 -11.22 1.44 25.97
CA TRP A 44 -10.58 0.18 25.57
C TRP A 44 -10.73 -0.92 26.62
N ASP A 45 -10.67 -0.58 27.91
CA ASP A 45 -10.87 -1.53 29.02
C ASP A 45 -12.30 -2.08 29.11
N GLU A 46 -13.28 -1.23 28.82
CA GLU A 46 -14.71 -1.54 28.91
C GLU A 46 -15.27 -2.04 27.56
N SER A 47 -14.40 -2.20 26.56
CA SER A 47 -14.81 -2.58 25.21
C SER A 47 -15.43 -3.98 25.18
N PRO A 48 -16.46 -4.21 24.35
CA PRO A 48 -17.09 -5.53 24.24
C PRO A 48 -16.18 -6.57 23.59
N TYR A 49 -15.17 -6.12 22.83
CA TYR A 49 -14.27 -6.97 22.05
C TYR A 49 -13.01 -7.33 22.83
N ASP A 50 -12.67 -8.62 22.86
CA ASP A 50 -11.51 -9.11 23.62
C ASP A 50 -10.17 -8.64 23.04
N ASP A 51 -10.07 -8.56 21.71
CA ASP A 51 -8.86 -8.10 21.01
C ASP A 51 -8.44 -6.68 21.41
N ILE A 52 -9.41 -5.79 21.66
CA ILE A 52 -9.13 -4.39 22.06
C ILE A 52 -8.64 -4.36 23.51
N ARG A 53 -9.23 -5.18 24.40
CA ARG A 53 -8.79 -5.31 25.79
C ARG A 53 -7.39 -5.92 25.89
N THR A 54 -7.09 -6.96 25.11
CA THR A 54 -5.76 -7.58 25.08
C THR A 54 -4.71 -6.61 24.55
N ARG A 55 -5.04 -5.83 23.50
CA ARG A 55 -4.16 -4.75 23.02
C ARG A 55 -3.95 -3.66 24.06
N ALA A 56 -5.00 -3.26 24.80
CA ALA A 56 -4.88 -2.30 25.89
C ALA A 56 -3.95 -2.82 27.01
N ALA A 57 -4.10 -4.09 27.40
CA ALA A 57 -3.22 -4.74 28.36
C ALA A 57 -1.77 -4.78 27.86
N PHE A 58 -1.55 -5.12 26.59
CA PHE A 58 -0.23 -5.10 25.97
C PHE A 58 0.41 -3.71 26.02
N ILE A 59 -0.34 -2.65 25.68
CA ILE A 59 0.13 -1.26 25.76
C ILE A 59 0.55 -0.92 27.20
N ARG A 60 -0.23 -1.30 28.21
CA ARG A 60 0.15 -1.05 29.62
C ARG A 60 1.49 -1.68 30.01
N THR A 61 1.79 -2.87 29.46
CA THR A 61 3.05 -3.57 29.76
C THR A 61 4.26 -2.97 29.03
N LYS A 62 4.06 -2.47 27.81
CA LYS A 62 5.16 -2.06 26.91
C LYS A 62 5.40 -0.54 26.89
N ALA A 63 4.32 0.24 27.00
CA ALA A 63 4.38 1.69 26.83
C ALA A 63 4.80 2.40 28.13
N LEU A 64 5.60 3.44 27.96
CA LEU A 64 6.03 4.33 29.03
C LEU A 64 5.30 5.66 28.89
N CYS A 65 4.89 6.22 30.03
CA CYS A 65 4.27 7.55 30.10
C CYS A 65 5.28 8.61 29.63
N PRO A 66 4.88 9.56 28.76
CA PRO A 66 5.79 10.57 28.21
C PRO A 66 6.41 11.47 29.30
N VAL A 67 5.63 11.81 30.33
CA VAL A 67 6.07 12.70 31.42
C VAL A 67 6.86 11.94 32.49
N THR A 68 6.32 10.81 32.97
CA THR A 68 6.85 10.13 34.17
C THR A 68 7.77 8.95 33.86
N LYS A 69 7.84 8.49 32.59
CA LYS A 69 8.55 7.28 32.14
C LYS A 69 8.18 5.99 32.88
N LYS A 70 7.07 6.00 33.62
CA LYS A 70 6.47 4.84 34.30
C LYS A 70 5.50 4.12 33.37
N PRO A 71 5.17 2.83 33.62
CA PRO A 71 4.20 2.11 32.81
C PRO A 71 2.83 2.80 32.82
N VAL A 72 2.15 2.76 31.68
CA VAL A 72 0.86 3.40 31.46
C VAL A 72 -0.24 2.63 32.21
N ASN A 73 -1.06 3.33 33.00
CA ASN A 73 -2.18 2.75 33.74
C ASN A 73 -3.49 3.53 33.54
N PHE A 74 -3.40 4.86 33.44
CA PHE A 74 -4.53 5.76 33.32
C PHE A 74 -5.09 5.82 31.88
N VAL A 75 -6.40 5.64 31.78
CA VAL A 75 -7.17 5.78 30.52
C VAL A 75 -7.64 7.21 30.36
N CYS A 76 -7.30 7.81 29.22
CA CYS A 76 -7.74 9.17 28.91
C CYS A 76 -9.27 9.20 28.73
N PRO A 77 -9.99 10.11 29.41
CA PRO A 77 -11.45 10.16 29.38
C PRO A 77 -12.00 10.55 27.99
N TYR A 78 -11.24 11.33 27.21
CA TYR A 78 -11.68 11.80 25.89
C TYR A 78 -11.40 10.81 24.77
N SER A 79 -10.22 10.19 24.75
CA SER A 79 -9.84 9.24 23.71
C SER A 79 -10.26 7.81 24.01
N GLY A 80 -10.39 7.44 25.28
CA GLY A 80 -10.71 6.08 25.72
C GLY A 80 -9.53 5.10 25.65
N ILE A 81 -8.32 5.61 25.40
CA ILE A 81 -7.09 4.82 25.24
C ILE A 81 -6.18 5.03 26.47
N PRO A 82 -5.50 3.98 26.98
CA PRO A 82 -4.48 4.11 28.01
C PRO A 82 -3.26 4.89 27.47
N THR A 83 -2.97 6.07 28.02
CA THR A 83 -1.87 6.93 27.55
C THR A 83 -0.89 7.35 28.64
N HIS A 84 -1.36 7.56 29.88
CA HIS A 84 -0.53 8.09 30.97
C HIS A 84 -0.48 7.14 32.17
N HIS A 85 0.43 7.41 33.11
CA HIS A 85 0.51 6.63 34.35
C HIS A 85 -0.61 7.00 35.35
N SER A 86 -0.76 8.29 35.64
CA SER A 86 -1.74 8.85 36.58
C SER A 86 -2.50 10.01 35.95
N LYS A 87 -3.60 10.42 36.60
CA LYS A 87 -4.36 11.61 36.20
C LYS A 87 -3.51 12.89 36.27
N GLU A 88 -2.68 13.03 37.31
CA GLU A 88 -1.76 14.15 37.47
C GLU A 88 -0.76 14.25 36.31
N ALA A 89 -0.18 13.11 35.90
CA ALA A 89 0.75 13.08 34.77
C ALA A 89 0.07 13.45 33.45
N TRP A 90 -1.22 13.18 33.31
CA TRP A 90 -2.02 13.57 32.15
C TRP A 90 -2.36 15.06 32.16
N GLU A 91 -2.63 15.66 33.32
CA GLU A 91 -2.87 17.10 33.45
C GLU A 91 -1.58 17.93 33.23
N GLN A 92 -0.42 17.38 33.59
CA GLN A 92 0.89 18.01 33.38
C GLN A 92 1.38 17.99 31.93
N ASP A 93 0.81 17.15 31.06
CA ASP A 93 1.23 17.06 29.65
C ASP A 93 0.60 18.18 28.81
N GLU A 94 1.24 19.35 28.83
CA GLU A 94 0.81 20.51 28.04
C GLU A 94 0.85 20.26 26.53
N GLU A 95 1.80 19.44 26.04
CA GLU A 95 1.93 19.16 24.61
C GLU A 95 0.75 18.32 24.10
N TYR A 96 0.34 17.32 24.88
CA TYR A 96 -0.80 16.47 24.57
C TYR A 96 -2.11 17.26 24.45
N HIS A 97 -2.32 18.22 25.36
CA HIS A 97 -3.52 19.08 25.35
C HIS A 97 -3.46 20.16 24.28
N SER A 98 -2.32 20.83 24.13
CA SER A 98 -2.13 21.92 23.17
C SER A 98 -2.29 21.44 21.74
N LYS A 99 -1.69 20.29 21.39
CA LYS A 99 -1.84 19.67 20.06
C LYS A 99 -3.15 18.89 19.89
N LYS A 100 -4.00 18.84 20.92
CA LYS A 100 -5.26 18.07 20.95
C LYS A 100 -5.10 16.62 20.47
N LYS A 101 -4.02 15.95 20.88
CA LYS A 101 -3.73 14.56 20.47
C LYS A 101 -4.86 13.59 20.84
N TYR A 102 -5.64 13.93 21.87
CA TYR A 102 -6.81 13.15 22.28
C TYR A 102 -7.90 13.05 21.19
N GLU A 103 -8.06 14.03 20.29
CA GLU A 103 -9.06 13.97 19.21
C GLU A 103 -8.66 12.94 18.15
N LEU A 104 -7.37 12.92 17.77
CA LEU A 104 -6.82 11.93 16.84
C LEU A 104 -6.94 10.51 17.42
N LEU A 105 -6.59 10.35 18.70
CA LEU A 105 -6.72 9.08 19.41
C LEU A 105 -8.17 8.63 19.57
N LYS A 106 -9.10 9.57 19.73
CA LYS A 106 -10.54 9.26 19.71
C LYS A 106 -10.96 8.70 18.35
N LYS A 107 -10.46 9.27 17.23
CA LYS A 107 -10.70 8.71 15.89
C LYS A 107 -10.16 7.29 15.77
N VAL A 108 -8.93 7.04 16.23
CA VAL A 108 -8.34 5.67 16.26
C VAL A 108 -9.25 4.70 17.01
N ASN A 109 -9.73 5.10 18.19
CA ASN A 109 -10.62 4.27 19.00
C ASN A 109 -11.92 3.94 18.25
N LEU A 110 -12.53 4.93 17.61
CA LEU A 110 -13.75 4.73 16.82
C LEU A 110 -13.50 3.81 15.61
N TYR A 111 -12.37 3.98 14.89
CA TYR A 111 -12.01 3.10 13.77
C TYR A 111 -11.83 1.63 14.19
N GLU A 112 -11.21 1.37 15.34
CA GLU A 112 -11.01 0.00 15.83
C GLU A 112 -12.33 -0.68 16.24
N HIS A 113 -13.26 0.08 16.80
CA HIS A 113 -14.59 -0.43 17.16
C HIS A 113 -15.49 -0.60 15.93
N ASP A 114 -15.39 0.30 14.94
CA ASP A 114 -16.15 0.20 13.70
C ASP A 114 -15.79 -1.06 12.91
N LEU A 115 -14.50 -1.35 12.76
CA LEU A 115 -14.04 -2.56 12.06
C LEU A 115 -14.53 -3.87 12.71
N ARG A 116 -14.75 -3.85 14.03
CA ARG A 116 -15.22 -5.02 14.80
C ARG A 116 -16.74 -5.04 15.02
N SER A 117 -17.44 -3.97 14.64
CA SER A 117 -18.89 -3.84 14.78
C SER A 117 -19.68 -4.93 14.03
N GLY A 118 -19.06 -5.57 13.04
CA GLY A 118 -19.71 -6.56 12.19
C GLY A 118 -20.70 -5.93 11.20
N ARG A 119 -20.63 -4.61 10.98
CA ARG A 119 -21.42 -3.96 9.93
C ARG A 119 -21.08 -4.53 8.56
N GLN A 120 -22.04 -4.51 7.65
CA GLN A 120 -21.74 -4.77 6.25
C GLN A 120 -20.90 -3.61 5.71
N PHE A 121 -19.72 -3.95 5.21
CA PHE A 121 -18.77 -2.99 4.66
C PHE A 121 -19.01 -2.84 3.17
N ASP A 122 -19.92 -1.93 2.81
CA ASP A 122 -20.21 -1.57 1.42
C ASP A 122 -18.98 -0.99 0.71
N GLU A 123 -17.99 -0.50 1.47
CA GLU A 123 -16.71 -0.01 0.96
C GLU A 123 -15.79 -1.09 0.37
N PHE A 124 -15.98 -2.37 0.74
CA PHE A 124 -15.20 -3.48 0.19
C PHE A 124 -15.82 -4.08 -1.08
N VAL A 125 -16.98 -3.55 -1.52
CA VAL A 125 -17.57 -3.90 -2.80
C VAL A 125 -16.84 -3.14 -3.90
N PHE A 126 -15.86 -3.79 -4.50
CA PHE A 126 -15.03 -3.15 -5.51
C PHE A 126 -15.62 -3.24 -6.93
N PRO A 127 -15.43 -2.20 -7.76
CA PRO A 127 -15.85 -2.21 -9.15
C PRO A 127 -15.01 -3.18 -9.98
N GLY A 128 -15.62 -3.67 -11.06
CA GLY A 128 -14.97 -4.51 -12.06
C GLY A 128 -14.19 -3.70 -13.10
N GLU A 129 -14.08 -4.27 -14.30
CA GLU A 129 -13.50 -3.64 -15.48
C GLU A 129 -14.27 -2.38 -15.88
N GLN A 130 -13.54 -1.38 -16.38
CA GLN A 130 -14.13 -0.16 -16.93
C GLN A 130 -14.15 -0.22 -18.45
N GLU A 131 -15.13 0.45 -19.04
CA GLU A 131 -15.15 0.71 -20.48
C GLU A 131 -13.96 1.63 -20.85
N HIS A 132 -13.37 1.37 -22.02
CA HIS A 132 -12.14 2.02 -22.49
C HIS A 132 -12.25 3.56 -22.61
N ASP A 133 -13.46 4.09 -22.80
CA ASP A 133 -13.68 5.52 -23.01
C ASP A 133 -13.56 6.35 -21.71
N PHE A 134 -13.59 5.70 -20.55
CA PHE A 134 -13.51 6.40 -19.26
C PHE A 134 -12.07 6.55 -18.81
N THR A 135 -11.65 7.80 -18.61
CA THR A 135 -10.34 8.13 -18.06
C THR A 135 -10.38 8.20 -16.54
N ILE A 136 -9.36 7.63 -15.91
CA ILE A 136 -9.23 7.60 -14.46
C ILE A 136 -8.45 8.82 -14.03
N ASN A 137 -8.98 9.56 -13.06
CA ASN A 137 -8.29 10.70 -12.47
C ASN A 137 -7.63 10.26 -11.15
N MET A 138 -6.32 10.45 -11.06
CA MET A 138 -5.49 10.04 -9.92
C MET A 138 -5.08 11.21 -9.01
N SER A 139 -5.78 12.34 -9.05
CA SER A 139 -5.42 13.53 -8.27
C SER A 139 -5.67 13.41 -6.76
N THR A 140 -6.71 12.67 -6.35
CA THR A 140 -7.17 12.55 -4.95
C THR A 140 -7.95 11.24 -4.79
N TRP A 141 -8.08 10.74 -3.56
CA TRP A 141 -8.91 9.56 -3.26
C TRP A 141 -10.35 9.70 -3.76
N ASP A 142 -10.99 10.86 -3.54
CA ASP A 142 -12.40 11.07 -3.91
C ASP A 142 -12.62 11.06 -5.43
N THR A 143 -11.73 11.72 -6.18
CA THR A 143 -11.79 11.73 -7.65
C THR A 143 -11.49 10.35 -8.22
N PHE A 144 -10.58 9.60 -7.60
CA PHE A 144 -10.30 8.21 -7.95
C PHE A 144 -11.53 7.32 -7.73
N PHE A 145 -12.15 7.37 -6.54
CA PHE A 145 -13.33 6.56 -6.23
C PHE A 145 -14.51 6.89 -7.15
N TYR A 146 -14.70 8.17 -7.46
CA TYR A 146 -15.74 8.61 -8.38
C TYR A 146 -15.50 8.08 -9.80
N THR A 147 -14.30 8.30 -10.36
CA THR A 147 -13.97 7.85 -11.72
C THR A 147 -13.93 6.33 -11.87
N ARG A 148 -13.56 5.61 -10.80
CA ARG A 148 -13.55 4.14 -10.79
C ARG A 148 -14.91 3.47 -10.54
N ASP A 149 -15.97 4.23 -10.29
CA ASP A 149 -17.29 3.73 -9.89
C ASP A 149 -17.30 2.91 -8.59
N PHE A 150 -16.54 3.35 -7.60
CA PHE A 150 -16.75 2.84 -6.24
C PHE A 150 -18.10 3.31 -5.70
N ASN A 151 -18.61 2.59 -4.70
CA ASN A 151 -19.70 3.09 -3.89
C ASN A 151 -19.27 4.43 -3.25
N PRO A 152 -20.19 5.39 -3.12
CA PRO A 152 -19.86 6.69 -2.56
C PRO A 152 -19.39 6.53 -1.11
N MET A 153 -18.21 7.08 -0.82
CA MET A 153 -17.60 7.06 0.51
C MET A 153 -18.05 8.30 1.27
N ASN A 154 -19.26 8.28 1.83
CA ASN A 154 -19.86 9.48 2.44
C ASN A 154 -19.24 9.83 3.80
N THR A 155 -18.69 8.85 4.53
CA THR A 155 -18.16 9.03 5.88
C THR A 155 -16.64 8.95 5.90
N GLU A 156 -16.00 9.65 6.84
CA GLU A 156 -14.56 9.51 7.09
C GLU A 156 -14.19 8.04 7.40
N PHE A 157 -15.10 7.29 8.05
CA PHE A 157 -14.94 5.88 8.37
C PHE A 157 -14.85 4.99 7.13
N ASN A 158 -15.75 5.17 6.17
CA ASN A 158 -15.75 4.40 4.93
C ASN A 158 -14.47 4.68 4.12
N LEU A 159 -14.08 5.95 4.03
CA LEU A 159 -12.85 6.35 3.34
C LEU A 159 -11.61 5.77 4.02
N ALA A 160 -11.54 5.81 5.36
CA ALA A 160 -10.45 5.22 6.14
C ALA A 160 -10.33 3.70 5.94
N ALA A 161 -11.45 2.97 5.95
CA ALA A 161 -11.47 1.53 5.72
C ALA A 161 -11.04 1.16 4.29
N ALA A 162 -11.58 1.85 3.27
CA ALA A 162 -11.23 1.61 1.88
C ALA A 162 -9.76 1.93 1.57
N SER A 163 -9.28 3.10 2.03
CA SER A 163 -7.91 3.57 1.76
C SER A 163 -6.86 2.68 2.42
N LYS A 164 -7.10 2.13 3.62
CA LYS A 164 -6.16 1.22 4.29
C LYS A 164 -5.87 -0.04 3.48
N VAL A 165 -6.87 -0.57 2.78
CA VAL A 165 -6.72 -1.78 1.95
C VAL A 165 -6.12 -1.44 0.59
N LEU A 166 -6.58 -0.34 -0.02
CA LEU A 166 -6.20 0.04 -1.38
C LEU A 166 -4.87 0.81 -1.48
N THR A 167 -4.36 1.37 -0.36
CA THR A 167 -3.17 2.24 -0.39
C THR A 167 -1.98 1.58 -1.08
N TYR A 168 -1.72 0.30 -0.86
CA TYR A 168 -0.57 -0.39 -1.46
C TYR A 168 -0.67 -0.50 -3.00
N PRO A 169 -1.68 -1.19 -3.57
CA PRO A 169 -1.81 -1.31 -5.02
C PRO A 169 -2.00 0.04 -5.71
N ILE A 170 -2.77 0.95 -5.11
CA ILE A 170 -3.08 2.24 -5.75
C ILE A 170 -1.88 3.19 -5.70
N THR A 171 -1.07 3.18 -4.64
CA THR A 171 0.19 3.94 -4.61
C THR A 171 1.11 3.48 -5.75
N MET A 172 1.26 2.16 -5.94
CA MET A 172 2.07 1.61 -7.03
C MET A 172 1.53 2.03 -8.41
N ALA A 173 0.22 1.93 -8.61
CA ALA A 173 -0.40 2.38 -9.85
C ALA A 173 -0.25 3.88 -10.08
N SER A 174 -0.37 4.70 -9.04
CA SER A 174 -0.28 6.16 -9.16
C SER A 174 1.07 6.64 -9.70
N VAL A 175 2.14 5.89 -9.43
CA VAL A 175 3.49 6.16 -9.96
C VAL A 175 3.60 5.75 -11.43
N MET A 176 3.05 4.58 -11.78
CA MET A 176 3.21 3.94 -13.08
C MET A 176 2.26 4.48 -14.17
N THR A 177 1.07 4.94 -13.78
CA THR A 177 0.06 5.49 -14.70
C THR A 177 0.56 6.71 -15.46
N HIS A 178 -0.01 6.93 -16.65
CA HIS A 178 0.30 8.11 -17.46
C HIS A 178 -0.15 9.41 -16.76
N PHE A 179 -1.32 9.38 -16.11
CA PHE A 179 -1.89 10.48 -15.33
C PHE A 179 -1.40 10.49 -13.88
N SER A 180 -0.12 10.20 -13.67
CA SER A 180 0.48 10.26 -12.34
C SER A 180 0.35 11.66 -11.77
N PRO A 181 -0.02 11.81 -10.48
CA PRO A 181 -0.18 13.13 -9.87
C PRO A 181 1.16 13.79 -9.50
N TYR A 182 2.27 13.06 -9.62
CA TYR A 182 3.60 13.56 -9.29
C TYR A 182 4.21 14.27 -10.52
N ASN A 183 4.49 15.57 -10.36
CA ASN A 183 5.06 16.42 -11.42
C ASN A 183 6.61 16.50 -11.36
N LEU A 184 7.20 17.00 -12.44
CA LEU A 184 8.63 17.28 -12.54
C LEU A 184 9.03 18.51 -11.70
N GLN A 185 10.25 18.50 -11.16
CA GLN A 185 10.87 19.69 -10.56
C GLN A 185 10.92 20.87 -11.55
N PRO A 186 10.67 22.12 -11.11
CA PRO A 186 10.60 22.60 -9.71
C PRO A 186 9.22 22.48 -9.06
N HIS A 187 8.17 22.19 -9.82
CA HIS A 187 6.78 22.18 -9.32
C HIS A 187 6.35 20.85 -8.69
N GLY A 188 7.16 19.80 -8.81
CA GLY A 188 6.89 18.50 -8.20
C GLY A 188 8.15 17.77 -7.73
N PRO A 189 7.99 16.56 -7.16
CA PRO A 189 9.08 15.87 -6.46
C PRO A 189 9.99 15.03 -7.36
N ILE A 190 9.59 14.77 -8.61
CA ILE A 190 10.33 13.91 -9.54
C ILE A 190 11.56 14.64 -10.08
N THR A 191 12.73 13.98 -10.00
CA THR A 191 13.98 14.47 -10.59
C THR A 191 14.08 14.12 -12.08
N LEU A 192 15.04 14.69 -12.80
CA LEU A 192 15.28 14.35 -14.21
C LEU A 192 15.60 12.85 -14.41
N GLU A 193 16.34 12.24 -13.47
CA GLU A 193 16.62 10.79 -13.50
C GLU A 193 15.37 9.95 -13.18
N GLY A 194 14.50 10.45 -12.29
CA GLY A 194 13.18 9.90 -12.04
C GLY A 194 12.32 9.87 -13.29
N LEU A 195 12.27 10.99 -14.02
CA LEU A 195 11.53 11.09 -15.27
C LEU A 195 12.01 10.08 -16.32
N ARG A 196 13.34 9.89 -16.46
CA ARG A 196 13.93 8.89 -17.38
C ARG A 196 13.54 7.45 -17.01
N SER A 197 13.46 7.15 -15.73
CA SER A 197 13.12 5.81 -15.25
C SER A 197 11.61 5.54 -15.39
N LEU A 198 10.77 6.54 -15.08
CA LEU A 198 9.33 6.44 -15.25
C LEU A 198 8.91 6.44 -16.72
N SER A 199 9.58 7.19 -17.58
CA SER A 199 9.29 7.19 -19.02
C SER A 199 9.62 5.83 -19.65
N ALA A 200 10.69 5.17 -19.21
CA ALA A 200 11.03 3.81 -19.61
C ALA A 200 9.91 2.81 -19.26
N LEU A 201 9.41 2.83 -18.02
CA LEU A 201 8.29 1.97 -17.61
C LEU A 201 6.99 2.29 -18.36
N ARG A 202 6.69 3.59 -18.53
CA ARG A 202 5.49 4.05 -19.24
C ARG A 202 5.53 3.72 -20.72
N TYR A 203 6.71 3.68 -21.34
CA TYR A 203 6.86 3.26 -22.72
C TYR A 203 6.42 1.80 -22.91
N THR A 204 6.75 0.92 -21.96
CA THR A 204 6.31 -0.47 -21.97
C THR A 204 4.80 -0.61 -21.72
N LEU A 205 4.26 0.13 -20.75
CA LEU A 205 2.84 0.08 -20.41
C LEU A 205 1.94 0.67 -21.51
N TYR A 206 2.37 1.78 -22.10
CA TYR A 206 1.63 2.57 -23.08
C TYR A 206 2.49 2.76 -24.35
N PRO A 207 2.65 1.72 -25.18
CA PRO A 207 3.46 1.83 -26.38
C PRO A 207 2.80 2.81 -27.38
N PRO A 208 3.54 3.80 -27.91
CA PRO A 208 2.98 4.89 -28.71
C PRO A 208 2.39 4.44 -30.06
N TYR A 209 2.77 3.25 -30.56
CA TYR A 209 2.40 2.77 -31.91
C TYR A 209 1.22 1.79 -31.94
N LYS A 210 0.41 1.68 -30.87
CA LYS A 210 -0.77 0.79 -30.85
C LYS A 210 -1.84 1.09 -31.91
N GLN A 211 -1.81 2.28 -32.53
CA GLN A 211 -2.84 2.71 -33.48
C GLN A 211 -2.66 2.15 -34.90
N THR A 212 -1.48 1.65 -35.27
CA THR A 212 -1.25 1.12 -36.63
C THR A 212 -1.49 -0.39 -36.63
N ARG A 213 -2.65 -0.80 -37.17
CA ARG A 213 -3.12 -2.21 -37.21
C ARG A 213 -2.23 -3.18 -37.99
N ASP A 214 -1.22 -2.70 -38.70
CA ASP A 214 -0.36 -3.51 -39.55
C ASP A 214 1.10 -3.23 -39.23
N THR A 215 1.70 -4.06 -38.37
CA THR A 215 3.09 -4.54 -38.49
C THR A 215 3.48 -5.33 -37.24
N SER A 216 4.05 -6.50 -37.47
CA SER A 216 4.68 -7.44 -36.54
C SER A 216 5.91 -6.87 -35.83
N ALA A 217 5.86 -5.63 -35.32
CA ALA A 217 7.00 -4.86 -34.83
C ALA A 217 6.83 -4.31 -33.40
N VAL A 218 5.93 -4.87 -32.58
CA VAL A 218 5.91 -4.60 -31.13
C VAL A 218 5.80 -5.92 -30.35
N SER A 219 6.79 -6.82 -30.53
CA SER A 219 6.97 -8.02 -29.69
C SER A 219 7.73 -7.72 -28.39
N PHE A 220 7.50 -6.57 -27.76
CA PHE A 220 8.01 -6.30 -26.40
C PHE A 220 7.09 -6.86 -25.30
N LYS A 221 5.98 -7.51 -25.66
CA LYS A 221 4.99 -8.09 -24.72
C LYS A 221 5.19 -9.58 -24.41
N GLU A 222 6.35 -10.16 -24.72
CA GLU A 222 6.58 -11.57 -24.38
C GLU A 222 6.73 -11.79 -22.87
N ARG A 223 7.23 -10.78 -22.14
CA ARG A 223 7.42 -10.87 -20.68
C ARG A 223 6.42 -9.97 -19.94
N PRO A 224 5.77 -10.47 -18.88
CA PRO A 224 4.98 -9.64 -17.98
C PRO A 224 5.86 -8.64 -17.20
N LEU A 225 5.27 -7.52 -16.79
CA LEU A 225 5.93 -6.54 -15.93
C LEU A 225 6.03 -7.11 -14.52
N ARG A 226 7.24 -7.15 -13.95
CA ARG A 226 7.46 -7.72 -12.61
C ARG A 226 7.58 -6.62 -11.58
N ILE A 227 6.85 -6.79 -10.49
CA ILE A 227 6.86 -5.84 -9.38
C ILE A 227 7.38 -6.56 -8.14
N PHE A 228 8.50 -6.08 -7.61
CA PHE A 228 9.14 -6.65 -6.45
C PHE A 228 8.78 -5.85 -5.20
N ILE A 229 8.07 -6.47 -4.26
CA ILE A 229 7.74 -5.88 -2.97
C ILE A 229 8.67 -6.51 -1.93
N LEU A 230 9.66 -5.75 -1.47
CA LEU A 230 10.64 -6.24 -0.50
C LEU A 230 10.20 -5.93 0.93
N GLY A 231 10.43 -6.89 1.83
CA GLY A 231 10.01 -6.78 3.22
C GLY A 231 8.49 -6.88 3.41
N ALA A 232 7.78 -7.49 2.46
CA ALA A 232 6.32 -7.54 2.46
C ALA A 232 5.77 -8.24 3.71
N LYS A 233 4.80 -7.59 4.38
CA LYS A 233 4.07 -8.11 5.54
C LYS A 233 2.58 -7.94 5.30
N MET A 234 2.07 -6.74 5.58
CA MET A 234 0.65 -6.39 5.46
C MET A 234 0.17 -6.46 4.02
N GLU A 235 1.04 -6.14 3.06
CA GLU A 235 0.77 -6.13 1.63
C GLU A 235 0.48 -7.53 1.10
N ALA A 236 1.22 -8.51 1.63
CA ALA A 236 1.11 -9.91 1.21
C ALA A 236 -0.13 -10.60 1.81
N MET A 237 -0.64 -10.09 2.93
CA MET A 237 -1.90 -10.52 3.55
C MET A 237 -3.15 -10.02 2.82
N LEU A 238 -3.01 -9.04 1.91
CA LEU A 238 -4.15 -8.51 1.17
C LEU A 238 -4.76 -9.58 0.26
N PRO A 239 -6.10 -9.72 0.24
CA PRO A 239 -6.77 -10.62 -0.68
C PRO A 239 -6.48 -10.28 -2.15
N GLY A 240 -6.37 -11.30 -3.01
CA GLY A 240 -6.04 -11.08 -4.43
C GLY A 240 -7.06 -10.24 -5.20
N TYR A 241 -8.32 -10.15 -4.75
CA TYR A 241 -9.31 -9.25 -5.36
C TYR A 241 -8.99 -7.76 -5.16
N VAL A 242 -8.23 -7.42 -4.11
CA VAL A 242 -7.67 -6.08 -3.90
C VAL A 242 -6.60 -5.81 -4.95
N TRP A 243 -5.67 -6.76 -5.13
CA TRP A 243 -4.64 -6.66 -6.17
C TRP A 243 -5.21 -6.66 -7.59
N LYS A 244 -6.37 -7.27 -7.80
CA LYS A 244 -7.09 -7.17 -9.08
C LYS A 244 -7.47 -5.72 -9.43
N GLN A 245 -7.70 -4.86 -8.44
CA GLN A 245 -7.94 -3.43 -8.67
C GLN A 245 -6.77 -2.73 -9.35
N PHE A 246 -5.54 -3.15 -9.07
CA PHE A 246 -4.36 -2.69 -9.79
C PHE A 246 -4.40 -3.13 -11.26
N GLY A 247 -4.72 -4.40 -11.53
CA GLY A 247 -4.82 -4.93 -12.90
C GLY A 247 -5.84 -4.18 -13.77
N TYR A 248 -6.99 -3.81 -13.20
CA TYR A 248 -8.00 -3.03 -13.91
C TYR A 248 -7.55 -1.63 -14.34
N LEU A 249 -6.50 -1.07 -13.74
CA LEU A 249 -5.93 0.22 -14.18
C LEU A 249 -5.06 0.08 -15.45
N PHE A 250 -4.70 -1.16 -15.81
CA PHE A 250 -3.80 -1.47 -16.92
C PHE A 250 -4.29 -2.69 -17.72
N PRO A 251 -5.45 -2.62 -18.40
CA PRO A 251 -6.11 -3.79 -19.01
C PRO A 251 -5.26 -4.54 -20.04
N ASP A 252 -4.32 -3.85 -20.69
CA ASP A 252 -3.51 -4.43 -21.77
C ASP A 252 -2.25 -5.17 -21.29
N SER A 253 -1.89 -5.05 -20.01
CA SER A 253 -0.58 -5.47 -19.49
C SER A 253 -0.72 -6.59 -18.48
N LYS A 254 0.17 -7.59 -18.55
CA LYS A 254 0.26 -8.69 -17.58
C LYS A 254 1.28 -8.34 -16.49
N PHE A 255 1.00 -8.75 -15.27
CA PHE A 255 1.79 -8.44 -14.08
C PHE A 255 2.14 -9.67 -13.26
N GLU A 256 3.39 -9.74 -12.84
CA GLU A 256 3.86 -10.67 -11.82
C GLU A 256 4.25 -9.87 -10.57
N ILE A 257 3.58 -10.10 -9.45
CA ILE A 257 3.91 -9.43 -8.18
C ILE A 257 4.69 -10.42 -7.32
N HIS A 258 5.92 -10.06 -6.99
CA HIS A 258 6.84 -10.84 -6.18
C HIS A 258 6.91 -10.24 -4.78
N PHE A 259 6.27 -10.89 -3.81
CA PHE A 259 6.44 -10.58 -2.40
C PHE A 259 7.69 -11.28 -1.88
N ILE A 260 8.63 -10.53 -1.32
CA ILE A 260 9.92 -11.06 -0.84
C ILE A 260 10.08 -10.70 0.62
N GLY A 261 10.23 -11.70 1.48
CA GLY A 261 10.53 -11.55 2.89
C GLY A 261 10.07 -12.74 3.74
N PRO A 262 10.64 -12.94 4.94
CA PRO A 262 10.33 -14.09 5.79
C PRO A 262 8.86 -14.15 6.25
N GLU A 263 8.21 -13.00 6.35
CA GLU A 263 6.83 -12.86 6.82
C GLU A 263 5.83 -12.68 5.67
N CYS A 264 6.22 -12.93 4.42
CA CYS A 264 5.35 -12.66 3.27
C CYS A 264 4.19 -13.67 3.13
N TYR A 265 4.33 -14.89 3.65
CA TYR A 265 3.31 -15.93 3.48
C TYR A 265 2.64 -16.25 4.82
N PHE A 266 1.36 -15.90 4.91
CA PHE A 266 0.50 -16.26 6.04
C PHE A 266 -0.32 -17.48 5.67
N ASN A 267 -0.12 -18.59 6.39
CA ASN A 267 -0.92 -19.79 6.19
C ASN A 267 -2.20 -19.68 7.04
N PRO A 268 -3.41 -19.71 6.44
CA PRO A 268 -4.66 -19.61 7.18
C PRO A 268 -4.92 -20.79 8.12
N ASP A 269 -4.40 -21.98 7.81
CA ASP A 269 -4.64 -23.20 8.59
C ASP A 269 -3.87 -23.18 9.91
N THR A 270 -2.59 -22.78 9.86
CA THR A 270 -1.73 -22.69 11.05
C THR A 270 -1.85 -21.34 11.75
N ARG A 271 -2.52 -20.36 11.13
CA ARG A 271 -2.60 -18.96 11.58
C ARG A 271 -1.24 -18.36 11.91
N SER A 272 -0.19 -18.81 11.22
CA SER A 272 1.19 -18.41 11.46
C SER A 272 1.91 -18.15 10.14
N PHE A 273 2.91 -17.26 10.19
CA PHE A 273 3.84 -17.07 9.10
C PHE A 273 4.72 -18.31 9.00
N THR A 274 4.55 -19.07 7.92
CA THR A 274 5.26 -20.33 7.71
C THR A 274 6.09 -20.19 6.45
N PRO A 275 7.36 -20.64 6.44
CA PRO A 275 8.14 -20.71 5.21
C PRO A 275 7.42 -21.61 4.20
N THR A 276 7.50 -21.27 2.92
CA THR A 276 6.84 -22.05 1.87
C THR A 276 7.35 -23.49 1.90
N SER A 277 6.45 -24.47 1.88
CA SER A 277 6.76 -25.91 1.98
C SER A 277 7.29 -26.53 0.68
N GLU A 278 7.67 -25.71 -0.30
CA GLU A 278 8.10 -26.18 -1.62
C GLU A 278 9.59 -26.56 -1.63
N PRO A 279 9.96 -27.69 -2.28
CA PRO A 279 11.35 -28.14 -2.32
C PRO A 279 12.24 -27.09 -2.98
N TYR A 280 13.44 -26.91 -2.42
CA TYR A 280 14.48 -25.94 -2.84
C TYR A 280 14.14 -24.45 -2.62
N GLY A 281 13.06 -24.13 -1.89
CA GLY A 281 12.70 -22.76 -1.57
C GLY A 281 12.20 -21.98 -2.80
N ARG A 282 11.46 -22.68 -3.68
CA ARG A 282 10.69 -22.07 -4.76
C ARG A 282 9.56 -21.19 -4.20
N PRO A 283 9.18 -20.12 -4.91
CA PRO A 283 8.10 -19.26 -4.46
C PRO A 283 6.75 -19.95 -4.57
N HIS A 284 5.90 -19.72 -3.56
CA HIS A 284 4.50 -20.12 -3.68
C HIS A 284 3.82 -19.25 -4.73
N VAL A 285 3.31 -19.84 -5.80
CA VAL A 285 2.68 -19.10 -6.91
C VAL A 285 1.17 -19.25 -6.85
N LYS A 286 0.47 -18.12 -6.73
CA LYS A 286 -0.99 -18.04 -6.80
C LYS A 286 -1.42 -17.21 -7.99
N ARG A 287 -1.99 -17.88 -9.00
CA ARG A 287 -2.60 -17.21 -10.16
C ARG A 287 -4.03 -16.83 -9.81
N TYR A 288 -4.30 -15.52 -9.73
CA TYR A 288 -5.65 -15.03 -9.46
C TYR A 288 -6.42 -14.70 -10.74
N ASP A 289 -5.71 -14.22 -11.76
CA ASP A 289 -6.28 -13.90 -13.06
C ASP A 289 -5.27 -14.19 -14.17
N GLU A 290 -5.71 -14.17 -15.43
CA GLU A 290 -4.81 -14.28 -16.59
C GLU A 290 -3.82 -13.11 -16.66
N GLN A 291 -4.22 -11.97 -16.10
CA GLN A 291 -3.44 -10.75 -16.04
C GLN A 291 -2.49 -10.69 -14.84
N LEU A 292 -2.80 -11.38 -13.73
CA LEU A 292 -2.13 -11.17 -12.45
C LEU A 292 -1.71 -12.48 -11.77
N THR A 293 -0.41 -12.63 -11.55
CA THR A 293 0.16 -13.72 -10.75
C THR A 293 0.87 -13.17 -9.52
N LEU A 294 0.62 -13.79 -8.36
CA LEU A 294 1.28 -13.45 -7.09
C LEU A 294 2.29 -14.54 -6.74
N HIS A 295 3.52 -14.13 -6.47
CA HIS A 295 4.66 -14.99 -6.11
C HIS A 295 5.12 -14.64 -4.70
N TYR A 296 5.14 -15.62 -3.79
CA TYR A 296 5.55 -15.41 -2.40
C TYR A 296 6.91 -16.09 -2.14
N HIS A 297 7.93 -15.27 -1.89
CA HIS A 297 9.30 -15.67 -1.61
C HIS A 297 9.60 -15.46 -0.12
N THR A 298 9.68 -16.55 0.66
CA THR A 298 9.85 -16.48 2.12
C THR A 298 11.30 -16.24 2.57
N LYS A 299 12.22 -15.95 1.65
CA LYS A 299 13.63 -15.67 1.93
C LYS A 299 13.90 -14.17 1.90
N TYR A 300 15.03 -13.74 2.45
CA TYR A 300 15.45 -12.35 2.31
C TYR A 300 15.90 -12.03 0.88
N PHE A 301 15.84 -10.75 0.50
CA PHE A 301 16.17 -10.34 -0.87
C PHE A 301 17.59 -10.70 -1.30
N HIS A 302 18.60 -10.48 -0.45
CA HIS A 302 19.98 -10.84 -0.77
C HIS A 302 20.16 -12.35 -1.03
N GLU A 303 19.48 -13.22 -0.28
CA GLU A 303 19.51 -14.66 -0.54
C GLU A 303 18.87 -15.04 -1.89
N VAL A 304 17.74 -14.41 -2.22
CA VAL A 304 17.04 -14.64 -3.49
C VAL A 304 17.85 -14.07 -4.66
N TYR A 305 18.52 -12.94 -4.45
CA TYR A 305 19.43 -12.32 -5.41
C TYR A 305 20.63 -13.22 -5.71
N ASP A 306 21.28 -13.75 -4.66
CA ASP A 306 22.45 -14.64 -4.78
C ASP A 306 22.10 -15.98 -5.45
N MET A 307 20.87 -16.47 -5.28
CA MET A 307 20.37 -17.67 -5.96
C MET A 307 20.18 -17.47 -7.47
N GLY A 308 20.11 -16.24 -7.95
CA GLY A 308 19.98 -15.93 -9.38
C GLY A 308 18.58 -16.14 -9.97
N ASP A 309 17.58 -16.55 -9.17
CA ASP A 309 16.24 -16.94 -9.67
C ASP A 309 15.46 -15.76 -10.28
N LEU A 310 15.75 -14.53 -9.84
CA LEU A 310 15.08 -13.31 -10.33
C LEU A 310 15.77 -12.69 -11.56
N PHE A 311 16.96 -13.16 -11.93
CA PHE A 311 17.69 -12.63 -13.09
C PHE A 311 17.06 -13.10 -14.41
N PRO A 312 17.10 -12.27 -15.46
CA PRO A 312 17.71 -10.94 -15.55
C PRO A 312 16.77 -9.81 -15.10
N PHE A 313 17.34 -8.78 -14.46
CA PHE A 313 16.64 -7.52 -14.14
C PHE A 313 16.64 -6.57 -15.35
N ASP A 314 15.48 -6.01 -15.66
CA ASP A 314 15.26 -5.07 -16.75
C ASP A 314 14.57 -3.79 -16.23
N PRO A 315 15.26 -2.63 -16.23
CA PRO A 315 14.67 -1.36 -15.80
C PRO A 315 13.42 -0.89 -16.57
N TYR A 316 13.07 -1.50 -17.71
CA TYR A 316 11.85 -1.21 -18.48
C TYR A 316 10.65 -2.06 -18.06
N LEU A 317 10.88 -3.17 -17.36
CA LEU A 317 9.88 -4.17 -16.98
C LEU A 317 9.85 -4.48 -15.48
N ASP A 318 10.86 -4.06 -14.74
CA ASP A 318 11.03 -4.38 -13.33
C ASP A 318 11.05 -3.10 -12.48
N ILE A 319 10.31 -3.16 -11.37
CA ILE A 319 10.21 -2.07 -10.40
C ILE A 319 10.20 -2.64 -8.98
N PHE A 320 10.84 -1.93 -8.06
CA PHE A 320 10.91 -2.31 -6.64
C PHE A 320 10.08 -1.34 -5.79
N PHE A 321 9.33 -1.89 -4.84
CA PHE A 321 8.61 -1.17 -3.79
C PHE A 321 9.02 -1.69 -2.43
N LEU A 322 9.35 -0.78 -1.53
CA LEU A 322 9.68 -1.05 -0.14
C LEU A 322 8.69 -0.27 0.72
N PHE A 323 7.73 -0.99 1.29
CA PHE A 323 6.78 -0.38 2.20
C PHE A 323 7.34 -0.43 3.62
N HIS A 324 7.63 0.74 4.19
CA HIS A 324 8.12 0.89 5.56
C HIS A 324 9.33 -0.01 5.91
N PRO A 325 10.43 0.03 5.12
CA PRO A 325 11.53 -0.93 5.27
C PRO A 325 12.26 -0.82 6.60
N GLY A 326 12.30 0.36 7.22
CA GLY A 326 12.96 0.57 8.51
C GLY A 326 14.46 0.25 8.46
N PHE A 327 15.20 0.90 7.54
CA PHE A 327 16.61 0.57 7.27
C PHE A 327 17.51 0.59 8.52
N GLN A 328 17.22 1.47 9.48
CA GLN A 328 18.03 1.65 10.70
C GLN A 328 17.61 0.72 11.86
N THR A 329 16.61 -0.15 11.68
CA THR A 329 16.10 -1.06 12.72
C THR A 329 16.93 -2.34 12.82
N ALA A 330 16.47 -3.34 13.57
CA ALA A 330 17.15 -4.64 13.77
C ALA A 330 17.56 -5.36 12.47
N ASN A 331 16.87 -5.09 11.35
CA ASN A 331 17.13 -5.71 10.05
C ASN A 331 18.22 -4.99 9.23
N LYS A 332 18.95 -4.04 9.81
CA LYS A 332 19.99 -3.26 9.12
C LYS A 332 20.99 -4.12 8.35
N ILE A 333 21.43 -5.25 8.93
CA ILE A 333 22.42 -6.15 8.32
C ILE A 333 21.90 -6.70 6.98
N HIS A 334 20.65 -7.16 6.96
CA HIS A 334 20.03 -7.70 5.76
C HIS A 334 19.78 -6.61 4.72
N TRP A 335 19.44 -5.39 5.14
CA TRP A 335 19.25 -4.25 4.25
C TRP A 335 20.53 -3.76 3.60
N ASP A 336 21.65 -3.75 4.33
CA ASP A 336 22.97 -3.38 3.81
C ASP A 336 23.39 -4.32 2.64
N GLN A 337 23.25 -5.63 2.85
CA GLN A 337 23.49 -6.63 1.79
C GLN A 337 22.50 -6.49 0.63
N SER A 338 21.23 -6.26 0.92
CA SER A 338 20.16 -6.13 -0.09
C SER A 338 20.32 -4.86 -0.93
N LEU A 339 20.85 -3.77 -0.35
CA LEU A 339 21.05 -2.50 -1.04
C LEU A 339 22.02 -2.66 -2.22
N LYS A 340 23.08 -3.46 -2.06
CA LYS A 340 24.01 -3.77 -3.16
C LYS A 340 23.28 -4.38 -4.37
N GLY A 341 22.48 -5.41 -4.15
CA GLY A 341 21.69 -6.04 -5.23
C GLY A 341 20.65 -5.09 -5.85
N LEU A 342 20.04 -4.22 -5.03
CA LEU A 342 19.12 -3.18 -5.52
C LEU A 342 19.81 -2.18 -6.46
N LEU A 343 21.02 -1.73 -6.12
CA LEU A 343 21.77 -0.80 -6.95
C LEU A 343 22.28 -1.46 -8.24
N GLU A 344 22.75 -2.71 -8.15
CA GLU A 344 23.17 -3.51 -9.30
C GLU A 344 22.03 -3.77 -10.29
N SER A 345 20.78 -3.91 -9.80
CA SER A 345 19.59 -4.09 -10.64
C SER A 345 19.30 -2.90 -11.57
N LYS A 346 19.76 -1.68 -11.22
CA LYS A 346 19.49 -0.41 -11.92
C LYS A 346 18.00 -0.11 -12.14
N CYS A 347 17.12 -0.81 -11.45
CA CYS A 347 15.67 -0.63 -11.49
C CYS A 347 15.25 0.48 -10.54
N ALA A 348 14.09 1.09 -10.79
CA ALA A 348 13.56 2.12 -9.91
C ALA A 348 13.09 1.49 -8.58
N VAL A 349 13.50 2.08 -7.46
CA VAL A 349 13.16 1.64 -6.10
C VAL A 349 12.36 2.74 -5.42
N PHE A 350 11.11 2.44 -5.09
CA PHE A 350 10.21 3.34 -4.35
C PHE A 350 10.12 2.91 -2.89
N VAL A 351 10.28 3.87 -1.99
CA VAL A 351 10.21 3.65 -0.54
C VAL A 351 9.06 4.46 0.02
N THR A 352 8.25 3.87 0.90
CA THR A 352 7.19 4.56 1.63
C THR A 352 7.45 4.57 3.14
N GLY A 353 6.95 5.61 3.81
CA GLY A 353 7.06 5.77 5.26
C GLY A 353 5.72 6.04 5.95
N TYR A 354 5.74 6.00 7.28
CA TYR A 354 4.59 6.33 8.14
C TYR A 354 4.52 7.83 8.43
N HIS A 355 5.68 8.44 8.62
CA HIS A 355 5.85 9.83 9.03
C HIS A 355 6.94 10.53 8.24
N GLU A 356 6.86 11.85 8.20
CA GLU A 356 7.89 12.71 7.63
C GLU A 356 9.26 12.51 8.28
N GLU A 357 9.27 12.34 9.61
CA GLU A 357 10.50 12.15 10.36
C GLU A 357 11.12 10.78 10.12
N ASP A 358 10.31 9.72 9.97
CA ASP A 358 10.77 8.38 9.63
C ASP A 358 11.38 8.36 8.24
N THR A 359 10.66 8.91 7.26
CA THR A 359 11.14 8.97 5.87
C THR A 359 12.41 9.80 5.73
N ARG A 360 12.53 10.89 6.48
CA ARG A 360 13.76 11.69 6.54
C ARG A 360 14.93 10.91 7.14
N ARG A 361 14.69 10.09 8.18
CA ARG A 361 15.72 9.19 8.75
C ARG A 361 16.15 8.11 7.75
N GLU A 362 15.22 7.56 6.98
CA GLU A 362 15.53 6.60 5.92
C GLU A 362 16.31 7.24 4.77
N LEU A 363 15.93 8.45 4.35
CA LEU A 363 16.66 9.17 3.30
C LEU A 363 18.08 9.53 3.75
N SER A 364 18.24 10.00 4.99
CA SER A 364 19.57 10.32 5.54
C SER A 364 20.43 9.06 5.75
N TYR A 365 19.82 7.89 6.03
CA TYR A 365 20.53 6.62 6.01
C TYR A 365 21.17 6.34 4.65
N LEU A 366 20.41 6.50 3.56
CA LEU A 366 20.90 6.25 2.21
C LEU A 366 21.99 7.24 1.79
N GLN A 367 21.86 8.51 2.18
CA GLN A 367 22.85 9.55 1.88
C GLN A 367 24.17 9.37 2.65
N ASN A 368 24.11 8.84 3.87
CA ASN A 368 25.30 8.58 4.69
C ASN A 368 25.91 7.17 4.47
N HIS A 369 25.30 6.37 3.59
CA HIS A 369 25.76 5.01 3.31
C HIS A 369 27.09 5.02 2.53
N PRO A 370 27.98 4.04 2.70
CA PRO A 370 29.20 3.92 1.88
C PRO A 370 28.93 3.82 0.37
N LEU A 371 27.72 3.42 -0.02
CA LEU A 371 27.28 3.31 -1.42
C LEU A 371 26.54 4.56 -1.92
N ALA A 372 26.51 5.65 -1.16
CA ALA A 372 25.78 6.87 -1.55
C ALA A 372 26.23 7.42 -2.92
N ASP A 373 27.51 7.27 -3.26
CA ASP A 373 28.06 7.69 -4.54
C ASP A 373 27.49 6.92 -5.74
N GLU A 374 26.91 5.74 -5.53
CA GLU A 374 26.28 4.92 -6.56
C GLU A 374 24.77 5.14 -6.66
N ILE A 375 24.19 5.98 -5.79
CA ILE A 375 22.75 6.23 -5.71
C ILE A 375 22.37 7.48 -6.51
N ASP A 376 21.36 7.35 -7.36
CA ASP A 376 20.61 8.46 -7.96
C ASP A 376 19.25 8.59 -7.27
N ILE A 377 18.90 9.79 -6.79
CA ILE A 377 17.57 10.07 -6.27
C ILE A 377 16.62 10.29 -7.45
N LEU A 378 15.58 9.47 -7.56
CA LEU A 378 14.54 9.56 -8.59
C LEU A 378 13.40 10.50 -8.17
N MET A 379 13.07 10.49 -6.88
CA MET A 379 12.00 11.32 -6.34
C MET A 379 12.40 11.79 -4.95
N ASN A 380 12.32 13.10 -4.73
CA ASN A 380 12.51 13.68 -3.41
C ASN A 380 11.37 13.26 -2.47
N GLN A 381 11.63 13.35 -1.16
CA GLN A 381 10.62 13.14 -0.13
C GLN A 381 9.38 13.99 -0.42
N SER A 382 8.23 13.34 -0.51
CA SER A 382 6.95 13.98 -0.74
C SER A 382 5.81 13.19 -0.11
N LYS A 383 4.69 13.88 0.10
CA LYS A 383 3.47 13.25 0.60
C LYS A 383 2.87 12.34 -0.48
N ASN A 384 2.55 11.11 -0.09
CA ASN A 384 1.83 10.18 -0.94
C ASN A 384 0.35 10.56 -0.99
N ILE A 385 -0.16 10.83 -2.19
CA ILE A 385 -1.57 11.19 -2.40
C ILE A 385 -2.50 10.02 -2.06
N PHE A 386 -2.04 8.79 -2.29
CA PHE A 386 -2.78 7.56 -2.01
C PHE A 386 -2.34 6.87 -0.71
N GLY A 387 -1.86 7.66 0.26
CA GLY A 387 -1.64 7.19 1.63
C GLY A 387 -2.95 6.79 2.32
N SER A 388 -2.85 5.92 3.33
CA SER A 388 -4.00 5.54 4.16
C SER A 388 -4.47 6.74 4.98
N THR A 389 -5.76 7.06 4.91
CA THR A 389 -6.33 8.11 5.76
C THR A 389 -6.65 7.60 7.16
N LYS A 390 -6.80 6.27 7.34
CA LYS A 390 -6.95 5.66 8.66
C LYS A 390 -5.73 5.96 9.52
N LEU A 391 -6.01 6.50 10.71
CA LEU A 391 -5.03 6.66 11.78
C LEU A 391 -4.95 5.36 12.57
N ASP A 392 -3.73 4.89 12.80
CA ASP A 392 -3.40 3.82 13.74
C ASP A 392 -2.52 4.41 14.87
N LEU A 393 -2.30 3.64 15.94
CA LEU A 393 -1.44 4.05 17.06
C LEU A 393 -0.22 3.15 17.20
N VAL A 394 0.87 3.70 17.70
CA VAL A 394 2.09 2.95 18.02
C VAL A 394 1.93 2.27 19.38
N ASP A 395 2.02 0.94 19.43
CA ASP A 395 1.77 0.21 20.69
C ASP A 395 2.83 0.49 21.79
N SER A 396 4.06 0.88 21.41
CA SER A 396 5.11 1.29 22.37
C SER A 396 4.94 2.74 22.85
N ASN A 397 4.27 3.58 22.07
CA ASN A 397 3.99 4.97 22.41
C ASN A 397 2.55 5.34 22.02
N PRO A 398 1.57 5.11 22.92
CA PRO A 398 0.15 5.27 22.62
C PRO A 398 -0.28 6.73 22.44
N THR A 399 0.61 7.69 22.68
CA THR A 399 0.35 9.11 22.42
C THR A 399 0.58 9.51 20.96
N GLU A 400 1.26 8.65 20.20
CA GLU A 400 1.65 8.89 18.82
C GLU A 400 0.77 8.07 17.87
N THR A 401 0.23 8.76 16.87
CA THR A 401 -0.62 8.17 15.83
C THR A 401 0.09 8.22 14.50
N PHE A 402 0.00 7.15 13.71
CA PHE A 402 0.63 7.05 12.40
C PHE A 402 -0.37 6.75 11.29
N GLN A 403 0.02 7.06 10.06
CA GLN A 403 -0.73 6.72 8.84
C GLN A 403 0.13 5.83 7.95
N ALA A 404 -0.41 4.70 7.50
CA ALA A 404 0.29 3.83 6.57
C ALA A 404 0.49 4.52 5.21
N ASN A 405 1.68 4.39 4.64
CA ASN A 405 2.08 4.97 3.34
C ASN A 405 1.82 6.48 3.21
N ASN A 406 2.03 7.27 4.26
CA ASN A 406 1.79 8.71 4.20
C ASN A 406 2.81 9.45 3.32
N GLU A 407 4.06 8.99 3.33
CA GLU A 407 5.14 9.61 2.56
C GLU A 407 5.87 8.63 1.67
N MET A 408 6.54 9.17 0.67
CA MET A 408 7.34 8.39 -0.25
C MET A 408 8.50 9.17 -0.86
N PHE A 409 9.53 8.43 -1.22
CA PHE A 409 10.66 8.88 -2.03
C PHE A 409 11.14 7.73 -2.92
N ALA A 410 12.06 8.01 -3.84
CA ALA A 410 12.56 6.97 -4.74
C ALA A 410 14.02 7.17 -5.09
N PHE A 411 14.71 6.05 -5.32
CA PHE A 411 16.11 6.02 -5.71
C PHE A 411 16.40 4.90 -6.72
N ARG A 412 17.60 4.92 -7.32
CA ARG A 412 18.09 3.96 -8.31
C ARG A 412 19.61 3.85 -8.21
N GLY A 413 20.17 2.71 -8.61
CA GLY A 413 21.60 2.63 -8.91
C GLY A 413 22.00 3.45 -10.15
N LYS A 414 23.19 4.05 -10.14
CA LYS A 414 23.76 4.77 -11.28
C LYS A 414 24.00 3.84 -12.46
N ARG A 415 23.62 4.28 -13.66
CA ARG A 415 23.88 3.53 -14.92
C ARG A 415 25.31 3.66 -15.41
N TYR A 416 25.97 4.76 -15.06
CA TYR A 416 27.36 5.07 -15.41
C TYR A 416 28.24 4.85 -14.18
N HIS A 417 29.41 4.25 -14.36
CA HIS A 417 30.41 4.20 -13.30
C HIS A 417 30.73 5.64 -12.89
N ALA A 418 30.70 5.93 -11.58
CA ALA A 418 31.16 7.21 -11.08
C ALA A 418 32.59 7.41 -11.57
N ILE A 419 32.79 8.37 -12.48
CA ILE A 419 34.13 8.78 -12.87
C ILE A 419 34.73 9.36 -11.59
N LYS A 420 35.66 8.63 -10.97
CA LYS A 420 36.44 9.15 -9.84
C LYS A 420 37.09 10.44 -10.33
N LYS A 421 36.71 11.56 -9.72
CA LYS A 421 37.35 12.86 -9.96
C LYS A 421 38.76 12.85 -9.40
#